data_AF-A0A0N4UJP1-F1
#
_entry.id   AF-A0A0N4UJP1-F1
#
_cell.length_a   1.000
_cell.length_b   1.000
_cell.length_c   1.000
_cell.angle_alpha   90.00
_cell.angle_beta   90.00
_cell.angle_gamma   90.00
#
_symmetry.space_group_name_H-M   'P 1'
#
loop_
_entity.id
_entity.type
_entity.pdbx_description
1 polymer ?
#
loop_
_entity_poly.entity_id
_entity_poly.type
_entity_poly.pdbx_seq_one_letter_code
_entity_poly.pdbx_strand_id
1 'polypeptide(L)'
;MIFKEIQLSSFSERFATNGEICWLRCECENESYIRKKDKCIEIQQQTTATNDPTTVGIEKNSTRPHSINDERIYKVGDKIIDYGCRKTFEKCGTNMIFKTVSKILFSEFTFSFYRCLQRCSCINGKYFESDGQCMERKKPLLDNSHGKTQTTISNQILNFARADIANSDNFYKKYVCLMMRGRKCGIFMTFKEIQPSNIPENSFLSDEICWLRCQCENEKYVGKGGESSKSEEFTARTRMTREIGLCERGHCRLNARVADSCTNANKPCGPNMKFVVTFRYPLVQGKMDEICDLWCKLDNAFDDIEGMCVFASSDRAKEIHF
;
A
#
# COMPACT_ATOMS: atom_id res chain seq x y z
N MET A 1 -18.25 -3.57 21.87
CA MET A 1 -18.21 -4.53 20.74
C MET A 1 -19.38 -4.22 19.85
N ILE A 2 -19.19 -4.21 18.54
CA ILE A 2 -20.25 -3.93 17.55
C ILE A 2 -20.38 -5.11 16.59
N PHE A 3 -21.60 -5.40 16.16
CA PHE A 3 -21.85 -6.36 15.09
C PHE A 3 -21.72 -5.66 13.75
N LYS A 4 -20.90 -6.20 12.86
CA LYS A 4 -20.85 -5.79 11.47
C LYS A 4 -21.32 -6.93 10.58
N GLU A 5 -22.20 -6.60 9.66
CA GLU A 5 -22.63 -7.51 8.61
C GLU A 5 -21.45 -7.82 7.68
N ILE A 6 -21.20 -9.10 7.48
CA ILE A 6 -20.23 -9.59 6.52
C ILE A 6 -20.91 -9.54 5.15
N GLN A 7 -20.64 -8.49 4.40
CA GLN A 7 -21.04 -8.39 3.00
C GLN A 7 -20.22 -9.44 2.21
N LEU A 8 -20.85 -10.58 1.90
CA LEU A 8 -20.28 -11.65 1.09
C LEU A 8 -20.32 -11.27 -0.39
N SER A 9 -19.44 -10.36 -0.81
CA SER A 9 -19.35 -9.91 -2.22
C SER A 9 -18.73 -10.95 -3.19
N SER A 10 -18.82 -12.25 -2.90
CA SER A 10 -18.27 -13.30 -3.79
C SER A 10 -18.90 -14.69 -3.67
N PHE A 11 -20.08 -14.87 -3.08
CA PHE A 11 -20.75 -16.17 -3.15
C PHE A 11 -21.43 -16.36 -4.50
N SER A 12 -20.88 -17.26 -5.32
CA SER A 12 -21.56 -17.77 -6.51
C SER A 12 -22.90 -18.40 -6.11
N GLU A 13 -23.95 -18.04 -6.84
CA GLU A 13 -25.38 -18.31 -6.67
C GLU A 13 -25.84 -19.79 -6.59
N ARG A 14 -25.18 -20.69 -5.83
CA ARG A 14 -25.56 -22.12 -5.79
C ARG A 14 -26.12 -22.65 -4.48
N PHE A 15 -26.37 -21.81 -3.47
CA PHE A 15 -26.96 -22.26 -2.20
C PHE A 15 -28.08 -21.36 -1.64
N ALA A 16 -28.76 -20.59 -2.48
CA ALA A 16 -29.93 -19.81 -2.06
C ALA A 16 -31.23 -20.56 -2.37
N THR A 17 -31.54 -21.58 -1.57
CA THR A 17 -32.91 -22.09 -1.43
C THR A 17 -33.39 -21.78 -0.02
N ASN A 18 -34.26 -20.78 0.07
CA ASN A 18 -35.13 -20.44 1.21
C ASN A 18 -34.45 -20.22 2.57
N GLY A 19 -33.96 -19.00 2.77
CA GLY A 19 -33.56 -18.45 4.08
C GLY A 19 -32.42 -17.44 3.93
N GLU A 20 -32.70 -16.16 4.13
CA GLU A 20 -31.68 -15.10 4.15
C GLU A 20 -30.78 -15.29 5.39
N ILE A 21 -29.65 -15.98 5.22
CA ILE A 21 -28.66 -16.13 6.27
C ILE A 21 -27.80 -14.86 6.31
N CYS A 22 -28.04 -14.00 7.31
CA CYS A 22 -27.17 -12.87 7.63
C CYS A 22 -25.94 -13.36 8.41
N TRP A 23 -24.74 -13.04 7.93
CA TRP A 23 -23.49 -13.34 8.61
C TRP A 23 -23.02 -12.11 9.37
N LEU A 24 -22.93 -12.19 10.69
CA LEU A 24 -22.45 -11.10 11.53
C LEU A 24 -21.06 -11.44 12.10
N ARG A 25 -20.15 -10.48 12.11
CA ARG A 25 -18.87 -10.56 12.83
C ARG A 25 -18.85 -9.53 13.96
N CYS A 26 -18.41 -9.95 15.14
CA CYS A 26 -18.12 -9.03 16.24
C CYS A 26 -16.77 -8.34 16.01
N GLU A 27 -16.78 -7.00 16.02
CA GLU A 27 -15.60 -6.15 15.97
C GLU A 27 -15.57 -5.21 17.18
N CYS A 28 -14.40 -4.64 17.47
CA CYS A 28 -14.32 -3.57 18.45
C CYS A 28 -14.88 -2.27 17.87
N GLU A 29 -15.45 -1.44 18.74
CA GLU A 29 -16.26 -0.28 18.36
C GLU A 29 -15.48 0.77 17.56
N ASN A 30 -14.21 0.96 17.89
CA ASN A 30 -13.30 1.85 17.18
C ASN A 30 -11.86 1.32 17.30
N GLU A 31 -10.94 1.97 16.59
CA GLU A 31 -9.53 1.59 16.49
C GLU A 31 -8.74 1.72 17.81
N SER A 32 -9.33 2.31 18.87
CA SER A 32 -8.70 2.43 20.18
C SER A 32 -8.74 1.13 21.00
N TYR A 33 -9.41 0.08 20.51
CA TYR A 33 -9.54 -1.21 21.17
C TYR A 33 -8.99 -2.36 20.33
N ILE A 34 -8.32 -3.31 20.98
CA ILE A 34 -7.89 -4.57 20.37
C ILE A 34 -8.72 -5.74 20.91
N ARG A 35 -9.09 -6.68 20.05
CA ARG A 35 -9.81 -7.89 20.46
C ARG A 35 -8.82 -8.88 21.09
N LYS A 36 -8.97 -9.15 22.38
CA LYS A 36 -8.31 -10.28 23.06
C LYS A 36 -9.36 -11.28 23.51
N LYS A 37 -9.31 -12.49 22.94
CA LYS A 37 -10.34 -13.53 23.14
C LYS A 37 -11.73 -12.96 22.77
N ASP A 38 -12.62 -12.86 23.76
CA ASP A 38 -13.99 -12.38 23.62
C ASP A 38 -14.20 -10.99 24.24
N LYS A 39 -13.12 -10.22 24.43
CA LYS A 39 -13.20 -8.85 24.96
C LYS A 39 -12.44 -7.87 24.07
N CYS A 40 -12.94 -6.64 24.01
CA CYS A 40 -12.22 -5.50 23.45
C CYS A 40 -11.50 -4.79 24.59
N ILE A 41 -10.19 -4.65 24.49
CA ILE A 41 -9.34 -4.01 25.50
C ILE A 41 -8.77 -2.73 24.90
N GLU A 42 -8.88 -1.63 25.62
CA GLU A 42 -8.35 -0.35 25.19
C GLU A 42 -6.81 -0.41 25.10
N ILE A 43 -6.27 0.07 23.99
CA ILE A 43 -4.83 -0.03 23.67
C ILE A 43 -3.95 0.64 24.75
N GLN A 44 -4.47 1.65 25.47
CA GLN A 44 -3.73 2.37 26.51
C GLN A 44 -3.51 1.55 27.79
N GLN A 45 -4.35 0.56 28.09
CA GLN A 45 -4.27 -0.23 29.33
C GLN A 45 -3.17 -1.30 29.31
N GLN A 46 -2.51 -1.52 28.17
CA GLN A 46 -1.49 -2.56 28.01
C GLN A 46 -0.06 -2.09 28.35
N THR A 47 0.10 -0.89 28.89
CA THR A 47 1.43 -0.26 29.13
C THR A 47 1.88 -0.30 30.60
N THR A 48 1.12 -0.91 31.50
CA THR A 48 1.42 -0.94 32.94
C THR A 48 1.36 -2.36 33.50
N ALA A 49 2.29 -3.24 33.11
CA ALA A 49 2.70 -4.42 33.87
C ALA A 49 3.91 -5.07 33.18
N THR A 50 4.89 -5.52 33.97
CA THR A 50 6.13 -6.25 33.58
C THR A 50 7.37 -5.38 33.37
N ASN A 51 7.90 -4.83 34.48
CA ASN A 51 9.33 -4.58 34.67
C ASN A 51 9.77 -5.54 35.78
N ASP A 52 10.52 -6.58 35.47
CA ASP A 52 11.39 -7.22 36.46
C ASP A 52 12.63 -7.82 35.74
N PRO A 53 13.87 -7.39 36.07
CA PRO A 53 15.07 -7.84 35.39
C PRO A 53 15.89 -8.80 36.26
N THR A 54 16.12 -10.05 35.83
CA THR A 54 17.16 -10.92 36.43
C THR A 54 17.88 -11.77 35.38
N THR A 55 19.04 -11.26 34.96
CA THR A 55 20.41 -11.81 34.99
C THR A 55 20.71 -13.32 34.74
N VAL A 56 21.78 -13.53 33.94
CA VAL A 56 22.79 -14.63 33.91
C VAL A 56 22.58 -15.83 32.96
N GLY A 57 23.32 -15.82 31.85
CA GLY A 57 24.43 -16.77 31.59
C GLY A 57 24.19 -18.09 30.83
N ILE A 58 25.04 -18.29 29.81
CA ILE A 58 25.69 -19.55 29.35
C ILE A 58 25.12 -20.27 28.11
N GLU A 59 25.90 -20.07 27.03
CA GLU A 59 26.44 -20.97 25.98
C GLU A 59 25.63 -22.07 25.23
N LYS A 60 25.80 -21.96 23.90
CA LYS A 60 25.64 -22.88 22.76
C LYS A 60 25.63 -24.39 23.04
N ASN A 61 24.60 -25.09 22.52
CA ASN A 61 24.72 -25.99 21.35
C ASN A 61 23.41 -26.71 21.00
N SER A 62 23.14 -26.78 19.69
CA SER A 62 22.50 -27.88 18.95
C SER A 62 21.13 -28.44 19.36
N THR A 63 20.31 -28.62 18.32
CA THR A 63 19.19 -29.57 18.15
C THR A 63 17.79 -29.08 18.52
N ARG A 64 16.91 -28.98 17.49
CA ARG A 64 15.47 -28.71 17.59
C ARG A 64 14.81 -29.62 18.64
N PRO A 65 13.93 -29.07 19.49
CA PRO A 65 12.49 -29.25 19.22
C PRO A 65 11.64 -28.00 19.53
N HIS A 66 10.43 -27.99 18.97
CA HIS A 66 9.38 -27.00 19.15
C HIS A 66 9.20 -26.53 20.61
N SER A 67 9.46 -25.26 20.89
CA SER A 67 8.97 -24.58 22.10
C SER A 67 8.56 -23.15 21.73
N ILE A 68 7.25 -22.91 21.70
CA ILE A 68 6.61 -21.69 21.19
C ILE A 68 6.51 -20.69 22.35
N ASN A 69 7.62 -20.04 22.66
CA ASN A 69 7.69 -18.75 23.36
C ASN A 69 8.94 -17.97 22.93
N ASP A 70 9.40 -18.21 21.70
CA ASP A 70 10.43 -17.40 21.06
C ASP A 70 9.73 -16.14 20.51
N GLU A 71 9.63 -15.12 21.37
CA GLU A 71 9.12 -13.80 21.03
C GLU A 71 10.08 -13.16 20.02
N ARG A 72 9.98 -13.60 18.75
CA ARG A 72 10.80 -13.08 17.67
C ARG A 72 10.64 -11.57 17.63
N ILE A 73 11.73 -10.88 17.91
CA ILE A 73 11.81 -9.43 17.84
C ILE A 73 11.93 -9.07 16.36
N TYR A 74 10.86 -8.52 15.77
CA TYR A 74 10.89 -8.04 14.40
C TYR A 74 11.52 -6.66 14.32
N LYS A 75 12.24 -6.40 13.23
CA LYS A 75 12.73 -5.06 12.87
C LYS A 75 11.68 -4.32 12.05
N VAL A 76 11.72 -2.99 12.08
CA VAL A 76 10.96 -2.16 11.16
C VAL A 76 11.27 -2.58 9.72
N GLY A 77 10.24 -2.83 8.93
CA GLY A 77 10.39 -3.28 7.55
C GLY A 77 10.21 -4.78 7.35
N ASP A 78 10.37 -5.59 8.40
CA ASP A 78 10.18 -7.04 8.33
C ASP A 78 8.77 -7.36 7.85
N LYS A 79 8.68 -8.35 6.94
CA LYS A 79 7.43 -8.79 6.33
C LYS A 79 7.10 -10.20 6.76
N ILE A 80 5.82 -10.45 7.03
CA ILE A 80 5.28 -11.77 7.33
C ILE A 80 4.09 -12.09 6.44
N ILE A 81 3.85 -13.38 6.24
CA ILE A 81 2.60 -13.89 5.68
C ILE A 81 1.72 -14.33 6.84
N ASP A 82 0.53 -13.77 6.94
CA ASP A 82 -0.43 -14.01 8.02
C ASP A 82 -1.79 -14.46 7.45
N TYR A 83 -2.14 -15.71 7.73
CA TYR A 83 -3.41 -16.31 7.31
C TYR A 83 -4.54 -15.91 8.27
N GLY A 84 -5.59 -15.34 7.72
CA GLY A 84 -6.70 -14.72 8.44
C GLY A 84 -6.40 -13.29 8.93
N CYS A 85 -5.21 -12.74 8.63
CA CYS A 85 -4.81 -11.38 9.02
C CYS A 85 -4.87 -11.14 10.54
N ARG A 86 -4.65 -12.19 11.34
CA ARG A 86 -4.78 -12.21 12.80
C ARG A 86 -3.77 -11.30 13.52
N LYS A 87 -2.60 -11.10 12.93
CA LYS A 87 -1.50 -10.27 13.44
C LYS A 87 -1.69 -8.77 13.18
N THR A 88 -2.68 -8.36 12.39
CA THR A 88 -2.88 -6.94 12.08
C THR A 88 -3.09 -6.15 13.38
N PHE A 89 -2.32 -5.07 13.56
CA PHE A 89 -2.29 -4.24 14.77
C PHE A 89 -1.72 -4.90 16.03
N GLU A 90 -1.26 -6.15 15.97
CA GLU A 90 -0.47 -6.73 17.07
C GLU A 90 0.92 -6.09 17.11
N LYS A 91 1.49 -6.00 18.32
CA LYS A 91 2.87 -5.53 18.51
C LYS A 91 3.84 -6.50 17.82
N CYS A 92 4.76 -5.93 17.05
CA CYS A 92 5.88 -6.67 16.46
C CYS A 92 7.25 -6.25 17.04
N GLY A 93 7.24 -5.22 17.90
CA GLY A 93 8.39 -4.79 18.71
C GLY A 93 8.09 -3.47 19.42
N THR A 94 9.11 -2.85 20.01
CA THR A 94 8.98 -1.56 20.73
C THR A 94 8.54 -0.44 19.80
N ASN A 95 7.40 0.20 20.11
CA ASN A 95 6.76 1.24 19.30
C ASN A 95 6.37 0.81 17.87
N MET A 96 6.23 -0.51 17.65
CA MET A 96 5.97 -1.11 16.34
C MET A 96 4.75 -2.02 16.36
N ILE A 97 3.99 -2.02 15.27
CA ILE A 97 2.85 -2.90 15.03
C ILE A 97 2.89 -3.50 13.62
N PHE A 98 2.26 -4.65 13.42
CA PHE A 98 2.03 -5.16 12.07
C PHE A 98 0.95 -4.35 11.36
N LYS A 99 1.27 -3.88 10.14
CA LYS A 99 0.32 -3.25 9.22
C LYS A 99 0.14 -4.12 7.98
N THR A 100 -1.10 -4.27 7.51
CA THR A 100 -1.39 -5.02 6.29
C THR A 100 -0.92 -4.24 5.07
N VAL A 101 0.02 -4.85 4.32
CA VAL A 101 0.53 -4.34 3.04
C VAL A 101 -0.42 -4.73 1.91
N SER A 102 -0.82 -6.00 1.86
CA SER A 102 -1.79 -6.52 0.91
C SER A 102 -2.61 -7.65 1.52
N LYS A 103 -3.81 -7.85 0.97
CA LYS A 103 -4.77 -8.87 1.40
C LYS A 103 -5.27 -9.58 0.15
N ILE A 104 -5.10 -10.89 0.10
CA ILE A 104 -5.58 -11.74 -1.00
C ILE A 104 -6.63 -12.67 -0.42
N LEU A 105 -7.81 -12.74 -1.05
CA LEU A 105 -8.80 -13.76 -0.71
C LEU A 105 -8.35 -15.08 -1.31
N PHE A 106 -8.17 -16.09 -0.47
CA PHE A 106 -7.80 -17.42 -0.89
C PHE A 106 -8.99 -18.33 -0.64
N SER A 107 -9.51 -18.92 -1.71
CA SER A 107 -10.62 -19.87 -1.65
C SER A 107 -10.11 -21.22 -2.12
N GLU A 108 -9.43 -21.93 -1.23
CA GLU A 108 -9.20 -23.36 -1.38
C GLU A 108 -10.26 -24.09 -0.53
N PHE A 109 -11.09 -24.92 -1.18
CA PHE A 109 -12.23 -25.64 -0.59
C PHE A 109 -13.40 -24.74 -0.13
N THR A 110 -14.24 -25.27 0.78
CA THR A 110 -15.47 -24.69 1.31
C THR A 110 -15.26 -23.46 2.22
N PHE A 111 -14.01 -23.11 2.56
CA PHE A 111 -13.72 -21.99 3.46
C PHE A 111 -12.80 -20.97 2.80
N SER A 112 -13.32 -19.77 2.57
CA SER A 112 -12.50 -18.65 2.13
C SER A 112 -11.76 -18.05 3.32
N PHE A 113 -10.43 -17.94 3.22
CA PHE A 113 -9.62 -17.23 4.19
C PHE A 113 -8.74 -16.20 3.51
N TYR A 114 -8.34 -15.19 4.27
CA TYR A 114 -7.48 -14.14 3.74
C TYR A 114 -6.01 -14.49 3.94
N ARG A 115 -5.19 -14.34 2.90
CA ARG A 115 -3.74 -14.31 3.03
C ARG A 115 -3.30 -12.86 3.06
N CYS A 116 -2.82 -12.40 4.21
CA CYS A 116 -2.29 -11.05 4.37
C CYS A 116 -0.77 -11.05 4.28
N LEU A 117 -0.20 -10.16 3.47
CA LEU A 117 1.19 -9.75 3.61
C LEU A 117 1.20 -8.58 4.59
N GLN A 118 1.90 -8.71 5.72
CA GLN A 118 1.99 -7.67 6.73
C GLN A 118 3.43 -7.21 6.91
N ARG A 119 3.61 -5.95 7.28
CA ARG A 119 4.91 -5.32 7.54
C ARG A 119 4.94 -4.74 8.95
N CYS A 120 5.99 -5.02 9.69
CA CYS A 120 6.26 -4.36 10.97
C CYS A 120 6.60 -2.88 10.74
N SER A 121 5.83 -1.97 11.33
CA SER A 121 5.91 -0.51 11.08
C SER A 121 5.67 0.28 12.37
N CYS A 122 6.07 1.55 12.41
CA CYS A 122 5.79 2.39 13.57
C CYS A 122 4.29 2.53 13.87
N ILE A 123 3.95 2.49 15.16
CA ILE A 123 2.57 2.48 15.65
C ILE A 123 1.75 3.70 15.19
N ASN A 124 2.36 4.89 15.18
CA ASN A 124 1.72 6.14 14.74
C ASN A 124 2.76 7.18 14.30
N GLY A 125 2.31 8.37 13.90
CA GLY A 125 3.18 9.47 13.43
C GLY A 125 4.07 10.13 14.48
N LYS A 126 3.95 9.74 15.77
CA LYS A 126 4.84 10.19 16.86
C LYS A 126 6.24 9.58 16.73
N TYR A 127 6.33 8.43 16.07
CA TYR A 127 7.58 7.71 15.86
C TYR A 127 8.03 7.79 14.40
N PHE A 128 9.33 7.73 14.17
CA PHE A 128 9.92 7.63 12.84
C PHE A 128 10.82 6.40 12.73
N GLU A 129 10.88 5.85 11.52
CA GLU A 129 11.71 4.69 11.21
C GLU A 129 13.19 5.12 11.15
N SER A 130 14.04 4.51 11.95
CA SER A 130 15.49 4.74 11.97
C SER A 130 16.21 3.45 12.37
N ASP A 131 17.15 3.00 11.55
CA ASP A 131 17.99 1.81 11.79
C ASP A 131 17.20 0.55 12.20
N GLY A 132 16.11 0.27 11.48
CA GLY A 132 15.25 -0.88 11.77
C GLY A 132 14.44 -0.75 13.07
N GLN A 133 14.36 0.43 13.69
CA GLN A 133 13.63 0.70 14.92
C GLN A 133 12.70 1.91 14.78
N CYS A 134 11.77 2.07 15.72
CA CYS A 134 10.85 3.22 15.79
C CYS A 134 11.23 4.15 16.94
N MET A 135 11.82 5.30 16.57
CA MET A 135 12.32 6.31 17.49
C MET A 135 11.28 7.42 17.69
N GLU A 136 11.11 7.91 18.92
CA GLU A 136 10.20 9.02 19.20
C GLU A 136 10.74 10.33 18.62
N ARG A 137 9.89 11.09 17.93
CA ARG A 137 10.25 12.44 17.49
C ARG A 137 10.36 13.32 18.72
N LYS A 138 11.58 13.77 19.06
CA LYS A 138 11.75 14.91 19.98
C LYS A 138 10.98 16.08 19.38
N LYS A 139 10.01 16.63 20.11
CA LYS A 139 9.29 17.83 19.67
C LYS A 139 10.35 18.89 19.36
N PRO A 140 10.43 19.42 18.13
CA PRO A 140 11.19 20.64 17.92
C PRO A 140 10.55 21.68 18.84
N LEU A 141 11.36 22.33 19.67
CA LEU A 141 10.97 23.55 20.37
C LEU A 141 10.54 24.52 19.26
N LEU A 142 9.23 24.63 19.07
CA LEU A 142 8.63 25.55 18.13
C LEU A 142 8.82 26.93 18.72
N ASP A 143 9.90 27.57 18.29
CA ASP A 143 10.01 29.01 18.36
C ASP A 143 8.92 29.58 17.43
N ASN A 144 8.06 30.42 18.01
CA ASN A 144 6.90 30.99 17.35
C ASN A 144 7.38 31.95 16.25
N SER A 145 7.24 31.56 14.99
CA SER A 145 7.20 32.55 13.91
C SER A 145 6.06 32.27 12.93
N HIS A 146 5.14 33.22 12.96
CA HIS A 146 3.98 33.42 12.12
C HIS A 146 4.28 33.36 10.62
N GLY A 147 3.34 32.80 9.84
CA GLY A 147 3.31 32.98 8.39
C GLY A 147 2.06 32.38 7.74
N LYS A 148 0.92 33.08 7.86
CA LYS A 148 -0.31 32.81 7.08
C LYS A 148 -0.15 33.37 5.66
N THR A 149 -0.61 32.64 4.64
CA THR A 149 -1.13 33.16 3.36
C THR A 149 -1.78 32.00 2.59
N GLN A 150 -3.11 31.86 2.60
CA GLN A 150 -4.09 32.34 1.61
C GLN A 150 -3.84 31.93 0.14
N THR A 151 -4.59 30.91 -0.28
CA THR A 151 -5.46 30.82 -1.48
C THR A 151 -4.86 31.00 -2.87
N THR A 152 -5.00 29.99 -3.74
CA THR A 152 -5.73 30.10 -5.04
C THR A 152 -6.03 28.69 -5.58
N ILE A 153 -7.32 28.40 -5.74
CA ILE A 153 -7.88 27.16 -6.30
C ILE A 153 -7.82 27.24 -7.83
N SER A 154 -7.20 26.26 -8.50
CA SER A 154 -7.35 26.07 -9.95
C SER A 154 -8.25 24.86 -10.22
N ASN A 155 -9.41 25.13 -10.84
CA ASN A 155 -10.53 24.21 -11.05
C ASN A 155 -10.54 23.54 -12.45
N GLN A 156 -9.41 23.04 -12.96
CA GLN A 156 -9.33 22.60 -14.37
C GLN A 156 -9.06 21.12 -14.65
N ILE A 157 -9.09 20.22 -13.66
CA ILE A 157 -8.88 18.78 -13.93
C ILE A 157 -9.95 17.94 -13.23
N LEU A 158 -11.17 17.96 -13.78
CA LEU A 158 -12.27 17.11 -13.34
C LEU A 158 -13.20 16.76 -14.52
N ASN A 159 -12.68 16.08 -15.56
CA ASN A 159 -13.51 15.61 -16.69
C ASN A 159 -13.15 14.21 -17.22
N PHE A 160 -12.29 13.43 -16.57
CA PHE A 160 -11.81 12.14 -17.13
C PHE A 160 -12.45 10.85 -16.56
N ALA A 161 -13.57 10.95 -15.81
CA ALA A 161 -14.21 9.76 -15.20
C ALA A 161 -15.67 9.54 -15.64
N ARG A 162 -16.14 10.18 -16.72
CA ARG A 162 -17.56 10.21 -17.09
C ARG A 162 -18.02 9.30 -18.24
N ALA A 163 -17.17 8.45 -18.82
CA ALA A 163 -17.55 7.76 -20.06
C ALA A 163 -17.88 6.25 -19.96
N ASP A 164 -17.21 5.39 -19.16
CA ASP A 164 -17.27 3.94 -19.46
C ASP A 164 -17.57 2.97 -18.29
N ILE A 165 -18.28 3.37 -17.23
CA ILE A 165 -18.62 2.44 -16.13
C ILE A 165 -20.09 2.56 -15.71
N ALA A 166 -20.99 2.27 -16.67
CA ALA A 166 -22.35 1.85 -16.39
C ALA A 166 -22.39 0.31 -16.49
N ASN A 167 -22.87 -0.38 -15.44
CA ASN A 167 -23.10 -1.83 -15.32
C ASN A 167 -22.07 -2.74 -14.60
N SER A 168 -21.29 -2.26 -13.62
CA SER A 168 -20.57 -3.17 -12.70
C SER A 168 -20.42 -2.59 -11.29
N ASP A 169 -20.72 -3.44 -10.30
CA ASP A 169 -21.02 -3.21 -8.87
C ASP A 169 -20.38 -2.03 -8.14
N ASN A 170 -21.23 -1.22 -7.50
CA ASN A 170 -20.85 -0.10 -6.63
C ASN A 170 -19.88 -0.49 -5.50
N PHE A 171 -19.85 -1.77 -5.09
CA PHE A 171 -18.93 -2.27 -4.07
C PHE A 171 -17.46 -2.06 -4.44
N TYR A 172 -17.10 -2.26 -5.72
CA TYR A 172 -15.72 -2.12 -6.18
C TYR A 172 -15.24 -0.66 -6.11
N LYS A 173 -16.12 0.30 -6.46
CA LYS A 173 -15.82 1.73 -6.45
C LYS A 173 -15.48 2.23 -5.03
N LYS A 174 -16.23 1.78 -4.02
CA LYS A 174 -15.97 2.10 -2.60
C LYS A 174 -14.67 1.46 -2.09
N TYR A 175 -14.40 0.21 -2.47
CA TYR A 175 -13.18 -0.49 -2.06
C TYR A 175 -11.91 0.17 -2.60
N VAL A 176 -11.89 0.53 -3.88
CA VAL A 176 -10.76 1.23 -4.51
C VAL A 176 -10.47 2.53 -3.78
N CYS A 177 -11.50 3.28 -3.41
CA CYS A 177 -11.33 4.53 -2.70
C CYS A 177 -10.70 4.37 -1.32
N LEU A 178 -11.18 3.40 -0.54
CA LEU A 178 -10.61 3.08 0.77
C LEU A 178 -9.15 2.62 0.68
N MET A 179 -8.81 1.84 -0.36
CA MET A 179 -7.46 1.33 -0.59
C MET A 179 -6.46 2.43 -0.97
N MET A 180 -6.94 3.42 -1.73
CA MET A 180 -6.10 4.48 -2.30
C MET A 180 -5.98 5.68 -1.37
N ARG A 181 -6.97 5.95 -0.50
CA ARG A 181 -6.91 7.04 0.49
C ARG A 181 -5.63 6.97 1.33
N GLY A 182 -4.85 8.05 1.32
CA GLY A 182 -3.57 8.17 2.03
C GLY A 182 -2.35 7.57 1.30
N ARG A 183 -2.54 6.83 0.19
CA ARG A 183 -1.41 6.34 -0.61
C ARG A 183 -0.74 7.47 -1.38
N LYS A 184 0.56 7.32 -1.66
CA LYS A 184 1.33 8.29 -2.46
C LYS A 184 0.85 8.26 -3.91
N CYS A 185 0.55 9.43 -4.45
CA CYS A 185 0.16 9.62 -5.84
C CYS A 185 1.20 10.42 -6.66
N GLY A 186 2.23 10.93 -5.98
CA GLY A 186 3.37 11.67 -6.52
C GLY A 186 4.41 11.94 -5.43
N ILE A 187 5.53 12.59 -5.78
CA ILE A 187 6.53 13.04 -4.81
C ILE A 187 5.86 14.09 -3.91
N PHE A 188 5.88 13.90 -2.59
CA PHE A 188 5.15 14.72 -1.60
C PHE A 188 3.65 14.90 -1.86
N MET A 189 3.00 13.92 -2.51
CA MET A 189 1.55 13.94 -2.75
C MET A 189 0.88 12.66 -2.29
N THR A 190 -0.32 12.77 -1.72
CA THR A 190 -1.16 11.66 -1.29
C THR A 190 -2.60 11.80 -1.81
N PHE A 191 -3.28 10.67 -2.03
CA PHE A 191 -4.70 10.68 -2.36
C PHE A 191 -5.52 11.08 -1.13
N LYS A 192 -6.33 12.13 -1.27
CA LYS A 192 -7.33 12.55 -0.27
C LYS A 192 -8.73 12.43 -0.85
N GLU A 193 -9.66 12.04 0.01
CA GLU A 193 -11.09 11.99 -0.31
C GLU A 193 -11.65 13.41 -0.39
N ILE A 194 -12.38 13.70 -1.45
CA ILE A 194 -13.09 14.97 -1.65
C ILE A 194 -14.59 14.72 -1.61
N GLN A 195 -15.31 15.60 -0.92
CA GLN A 195 -16.76 15.70 -1.04
C GLN A 195 -17.06 16.67 -2.18
N PRO A 196 -17.84 16.28 -3.21
CA PRO A 196 -18.20 17.20 -4.29
C PRO A 196 -19.08 18.33 -3.72
N SER A 197 -18.61 19.58 -3.76
CA SER A 197 -19.26 20.71 -3.09
C SER A 197 -20.57 21.19 -3.75
N ASN A 198 -20.95 20.66 -4.91
CA ASN A 198 -22.05 21.18 -5.74
C ASN A 198 -23.06 20.09 -6.15
N ILE A 199 -23.28 19.06 -5.35
CA ILE A 199 -24.34 18.09 -5.64
C ILE A 199 -25.67 18.70 -5.16
N PRO A 200 -26.63 19.00 -6.05
CA PRO A 200 -27.93 19.51 -5.64
C PRO A 200 -28.60 18.51 -4.70
N GLU A 201 -29.18 19.01 -3.61
CA GLU A 201 -29.75 18.23 -2.49
C GLU A 201 -30.81 17.18 -2.90
N ASN A 202 -31.26 17.18 -4.15
CA ASN A 202 -32.31 16.29 -4.67
C ASN A 202 -31.83 15.18 -5.61
N SER A 203 -30.53 15.03 -5.86
CA SER A 203 -30.05 13.82 -6.52
C SER A 203 -29.83 12.74 -5.47
N PHE A 204 -30.63 11.68 -5.52
CA PHE A 204 -30.36 10.37 -4.89
C PHE A 204 -29.08 9.76 -5.49
N LEU A 205 -27.96 10.42 -5.21
CA LEU A 205 -26.63 10.02 -5.62
C LEU A 205 -26.15 9.10 -4.52
N SER A 206 -26.23 7.79 -4.80
CA SER A 206 -25.76 6.69 -3.95
C SER A 206 -24.57 7.12 -3.09
N ASP A 207 -24.66 6.93 -1.76
CA ASP A 207 -23.60 7.13 -0.76
C ASP A 207 -22.31 6.28 -1.00
N GLU A 208 -22.13 5.78 -2.21
CA GLU A 208 -21.21 4.71 -2.57
C GLU A 208 -20.05 5.17 -3.48
N ILE A 209 -20.11 6.39 -4.03
CA ILE A 209 -19.02 6.93 -4.85
C ILE A 209 -18.16 7.87 -4.02
N CYS A 210 -17.01 7.37 -3.57
CA CYS A 210 -15.96 8.23 -3.03
C CYS A 210 -15.16 8.84 -4.20
N TRP A 211 -14.76 10.09 -4.04
CA TRP A 211 -13.95 10.82 -5.01
C TRP A 211 -12.57 11.06 -4.41
N LEU A 212 -11.52 10.66 -5.11
CA LEU A 212 -10.14 10.90 -4.67
C LEU A 212 -9.49 11.99 -5.50
N ARG A 213 -8.76 12.88 -4.83
CA ARG A 213 -7.87 13.88 -5.44
C ARG A 213 -6.46 13.69 -4.90
N CYS A 214 -5.48 13.68 -5.79
CA CYS A 214 -4.07 13.73 -5.42
C CYS A 214 -3.74 15.14 -4.90
N GLN A 215 -3.31 15.26 -3.64
CA GLN A 215 -3.00 16.54 -2.99
C GLN A 215 -1.62 16.50 -2.33
N CYS A 216 -1.02 17.67 -2.11
CA CYS A 216 0.20 17.81 -1.33
C CYS A 216 0.04 17.21 0.08
N GLU A 217 1.05 16.47 0.53
CA GLU A 217 1.03 15.79 1.84
C GLU A 217 0.98 16.78 3.01
N ASN A 218 1.68 17.92 2.87
CA ASN A 218 1.74 19.01 3.83
C ASN A 218 1.47 20.35 3.16
N GLU A 219 0.99 21.32 3.93
CA GLU A 219 0.77 22.72 3.51
C GLU A 219 2.06 23.45 3.08
N LYS A 220 3.23 22.87 3.39
CA LYS A 220 4.56 23.38 2.98
C LYS A 220 4.87 23.19 1.50
N TYR A 221 4.06 22.41 0.79
CA TYR A 221 4.24 22.16 -0.64
C TYR A 221 3.13 22.80 -1.44
N VAL A 222 3.49 23.39 -2.57
CA VAL A 222 2.54 23.98 -3.52
C VAL A 222 2.45 23.07 -4.73
N GLY A 223 1.24 22.63 -5.05
CA GLY A 223 0.97 21.80 -6.23
C GLY A 223 0.97 22.65 -7.49
N LYS A 224 1.94 22.45 -8.40
CA LYS A 224 1.96 23.09 -9.71
C LYS A 224 2.15 22.01 -10.78
N GLY A 225 1.16 21.85 -11.66
CA GLY A 225 1.26 20.91 -12.79
C GLY A 225 1.31 19.42 -12.41
N GLY A 226 0.74 19.02 -11.27
CA GLY A 226 0.76 17.62 -10.81
C GLY A 226 2.01 17.23 -10.00
N GLU A 227 2.85 18.19 -9.65
CA GLU A 227 4.01 18.00 -8.79
C GLU A 227 3.92 18.92 -7.55
N SER A 228 4.39 18.42 -6.40
CA SER A 228 4.51 19.18 -5.17
C SER A 228 5.94 19.68 -5.01
N SER A 229 6.15 20.99 -5.06
CA SER A 229 7.45 21.61 -4.75
C SER A 229 7.38 22.33 -3.42
N LYS A 230 8.48 22.29 -2.65
CA LYS A 230 8.60 23.07 -1.41
C LYS A 230 8.50 24.55 -1.81
N SER A 231 7.79 25.37 -1.04
CA SER A 231 7.52 26.78 -1.37
C SER A 231 8.77 27.67 -1.58
N GLU A 232 9.97 27.16 -1.35
CA GLU A 232 11.23 27.90 -1.36
C GLU A 232 12.23 27.48 -2.46
N GLU A 233 11.94 26.47 -3.29
CA GLU A 233 12.88 26.03 -4.35
C GLU A 233 12.23 26.02 -5.73
N PHE A 234 12.60 27.02 -6.55
CA PHE A 234 12.26 27.10 -7.97
C PHE A 234 13.57 27.11 -8.78
N THR A 235 14.13 25.93 -9.09
CA THR A 235 15.21 25.80 -10.08
C THR A 235 15.14 24.46 -10.84
N ALA A 236 14.66 24.54 -12.09
CA ALA A 236 14.93 23.72 -13.29
C ALA A 236 14.88 22.16 -13.29
N ARG A 237 14.29 21.63 -14.40
CA ARG A 237 14.35 20.26 -14.99
C ARG A 237 13.52 19.16 -14.29
N THR A 238 12.66 18.35 -14.93
CA THR A 238 12.37 18.00 -16.34
C THR A 238 10.92 17.45 -16.39
N ARG A 239 10.12 17.80 -17.40
CA ARG A 239 8.75 17.26 -17.60
C ARG A 239 8.79 15.76 -17.96
N MET A 240 8.22 14.89 -17.14
CA MET A 240 7.75 13.55 -17.56
C MET A 240 6.23 13.56 -17.67
N THR A 241 5.71 13.55 -18.89
CA THR A 241 4.29 13.34 -19.19
C THR A 241 3.92 11.87 -19.01
N ARG A 242 2.94 11.59 -18.13
CA ARG A 242 2.30 10.27 -17.97
C ARG A 242 1.33 10.03 -19.12
N GLU A 243 1.76 9.28 -20.12
CA GLU A 243 0.86 8.60 -21.06
C GLU A 243 0.91 7.10 -20.72
N ILE A 244 -0.26 6.49 -20.48
CA ILE A 244 -0.38 5.02 -20.50
C ILE A 244 -0.28 4.64 -21.98
N GLY A 245 0.96 4.52 -22.47
CA GLY A 245 1.23 4.12 -23.84
C GLY A 245 0.92 2.64 -24.01
N LEU A 246 -0.03 2.32 -24.88
CA LEU A 246 -0.16 0.98 -25.44
C LEU A 246 1.14 0.66 -26.18
N CYS A 247 1.85 -0.39 -25.77
CA CYS A 247 3.03 -0.84 -26.53
C CYS A 247 2.55 -1.55 -27.79
N GLU A 248 2.60 -0.86 -28.92
CA GLU A 248 2.32 -1.49 -30.21
C GLU A 248 3.42 -2.54 -30.51
N ARG A 249 3.04 -3.82 -30.53
CA ARG A 249 3.86 -4.94 -31.03
C ARG A 249 5.27 -5.05 -30.42
N GLY A 250 5.38 -4.92 -29.09
CA GLY A 250 6.64 -5.18 -28.38
C GLY A 250 7.66 -4.04 -28.43
N HIS A 251 7.26 -2.84 -28.87
CA HIS A 251 8.09 -1.63 -28.82
C HIS A 251 7.59 -0.65 -27.76
N CYS A 252 7.85 -0.96 -26.49
CA CYS A 252 7.62 -0.06 -25.38
C CYS A 252 8.72 1.01 -25.28
N ARG A 253 8.36 2.21 -24.81
CA ARG A 253 9.34 3.19 -24.33
C ARG A 253 9.99 2.69 -23.03
N LEU A 254 11.24 3.08 -22.80
CA LEU A 254 11.89 2.85 -21.50
C LEU A 254 10.99 3.40 -20.38
N ASN A 255 10.81 2.60 -19.34
CA ASN A 255 9.91 2.84 -18.22
C ASN A 255 8.40 2.79 -18.50
N ALA A 256 7.95 2.39 -19.70
CA ALA A 256 6.53 2.16 -19.95
C ALA A 256 5.98 1.06 -19.03
N ARG A 257 4.74 1.23 -18.58
CA ARG A 257 4.00 0.25 -17.79
C ARG A 257 2.83 -0.28 -18.60
N VAL A 258 2.67 -1.59 -18.61
CA VAL A 258 1.57 -2.27 -19.30
C VAL A 258 0.97 -3.34 -18.39
N ALA A 259 -0.35 -3.50 -18.44
CA ALA A 259 -1.03 -4.63 -17.84
C ALA A 259 -1.23 -5.70 -18.92
N ASP A 260 -0.57 -6.85 -18.79
CA ASP A 260 -0.52 -7.88 -19.83
C ASP A 260 -0.29 -9.26 -19.20
N SER A 261 -0.31 -10.33 -19.99
CA SER A 261 -0.01 -11.68 -19.53
C SER A 261 1.36 -11.75 -18.84
N CYS A 262 1.41 -12.37 -17.66
CA CYS A 262 2.64 -12.66 -16.92
C CYS A 262 3.62 -13.52 -17.70
N THR A 263 3.15 -14.22 -18.75
CA THR A 263 4.03 -14.94 -19.69
C THR A 263 4.96 -14.00 -20.46
N ASN A 264 4.67 -12.70 -20.51
CA ASN A 264 5.54 -11.68 -21.11
C ASN A 264 6.65 -11.20 -20.16
N ALA A 265 6.68 -11.67 -18.91
CA ALA A 265 7.81 -11.44 -18.01
C ALA A 265 9.12 -11.88 -18.66
N ASN A 266 10.16 -11.04 -18.57
CA ASN A 266 11.48 -11.23 -19.19
C ASN A 266 11.50 -11.28 -20.72
N LYS A 267 10.37 -11.12 -21.42
CA LYS A 267 10.39 -10.94 -22.87
C LYS A 267 10.89 -9.54 -23.22
N PRO A 268 11.53 -9.38 -24.40
CA PRO A 268 11.97 -8.08 -24.85
C PRO A 268 10.78 -7.14 -25.02
N CYS A 269 10.92 -5.92 -24.51
CA CYS A 269 9.95 -4.82 -24.70
C CYS A 269 10.53 -3.70 -25.57
N GLY A 270 11.74 -3.91 -26.10
CA GLY A 270 12.44 -3.05 -27.05
C GLY A 270 13.92 -3.42 -27.10
N PRO A 271 14.74 -2.69 -27.87
CA PRO A 271 16.18 -2.93 -27.94
C PRO A 271 16.80 -2.81 -26.56
N ASN A 272 17.54 -3.83 -26.11
CA ASN A 272 18.24 -3.87 -24.82
C ASN A 272 17.32 -3.71 -23.59
N MET A 273 16.02 -3.95 -23.75
CA MET A 273 15.03 -3.79 -22.70
C MET A 273 14.15 -5.04 -22.59
N LYS A 274 13.72 -5.36 -21.37
CA LYS A 274 12.79 -6.46 -21.08
C LYS A 274 11.72 -6.05 -20.09
N PHE A 275 10.60 -6.75 -20.16
CA PHE A 275 9.53 -6.60 -19.18
C PHE A 275 9.94 -7.19 -17.82
N VAL A 276 9.77 -6.39 -16.76
CA VAL A 276 9.93 -6.82 -15.38
C VAL A 276 8.57 -6.78 -14.69
N VAL A 277 8.19 -7.89 -14.05
CA VAL A 277 6.94 -7.96 -13.29
C VAL A 277 7.04 -7.06 -12.06
N THR A 278 6.11 -6.12 -11.95
CA THR A 278 5.98 -5.24 -10.78
C THR A 278 4.84 -5.67 -9.86
N PHE A 279 3.79 -6.25 -10.43
CA PHE A 279 2.66 -6.79 -9.69
C PHE A 279 2.08 -7.99 -10.44
N ARG A 280 1.60 -9.00 -9.70
CA ARG A 280 0.84 -10.13 -10.26
C ARG A 280 -0.58 -10.05 -9.75
N TYR A 281 -1.54 -10.02 -10.66
CA TYR A 281 -2.95 -10.04 -10.29
C TYR A 281 -3.34 -11.48 -9.90
N PRO A 282 -4.05 -11.68 -8.76
CA PRO A 282 -4.52 -13.01 -8.40
C PRO A 282 -5.51 -13.51 -9.46
N LEU A 283 -5.27 -14.72 -9.96
CA LEU A 283 -6.18 -15.43 -10.86
C LEU A 283 -7.53 -15.61 -10.17
N VAL A 284 -8.59 -15.01 -10.72
CA VAL A 284 -9.97 -15.37 -10.38
C VAL A 284 -10.26 -16.69 -11.12
N GLN A 285 -10.70 -17.71 -10.39
CA GLN A 285 -10.85 -19.10 -10.84
C GLN A 285 -11.33 -19.24 -12.29
N GLY A 286 -10.55 -19.97 -13.10
CA GLY A 286 -11.00 -20.57 -14.36
C GLY A 286 -10.45 -19.91 -15.63
N LYS A 287 -9.30 -20.41 -16.11
CA LYS A 287 -8.81 -20.34 -17.51
C LYS A 287 -8.31 -19.01 -18.11
N MET A 288 -8.26 -17.90 -17.37
CA MET A 288 -7.57 -16.71 -17.89
C MET A 288 -6.05 -16.82 -17.66
N ASP A 289 -5.26 -16.37 -18.63
CA ASP A 289 -3.81 -16.20 -18.44
C ASP A 289 -3.56 -15.29 -17.24
N GLU A 290 -2.55 -15.61 -16.41
CA GLU A 290 -2.15 -14.78 -15.26
C GLU A 290 -1.83 -13.37 -15.80
N ILE A 291 -2.53 -12.32 -15.33
CA ILE A 291 -2.27 -10.93 -15.73
C ILE A 291 -1.26 -10.32 -14.75
N CYS A 292 -0.32 -9.55 -15.25
CA CYS A 292 0.73 -8.86 -14.52
C CYS A 292 0.80 -7.38 -14.91
N ASP A 293 1.17 -6.51 -13.95
CA ASP A 293 1.73 -5.21 -14.29
C ASP A 293 3.20 -5.39 -14.65
N LEU A 294 3.52 -5.18 -15.92
CA LEU A 294 4.86 -5.25 -16.47
C LEU A 294 5.44 -3.85 -16.60
N TRP A 295 6.73 -3.72 -16.31
CA TRP A 295 7.49 -2.49 -16.45
C TRP A 295 8.66 -2.74 -17.40
N CYS A 296 8.69 -2.02 -18.53
CA CYS A 296 9.78 -2.12 -19.49
C CYS A 296 11.04 -1.43 -18.94
N LYS A 297 12.08 -2.22 -18.68
CA LYS A 297 13.36 -1.77 -18.14
C LYS A 297 14.52 -2.24 -19.01
N LEU A 298 15.67 -1.58 -18.88
CA LEU A 298 16.93 -2.10 -19.40
C LEU A 298 17.19 -3.52 -18.91
N ASP A 299 17.66 -4.38 -19.81
CA ASP A 299 18.22 -5.66 -19.42
C ASP A 299 19.49 -5.43 -18.60
N ASN A 300 19.80 -6.31 -17.65
CA ASN A 300 20.88 -6.14 -16.66
C ASN A 300 22.28 -5.98 -17.29
N ALA A 301 22.42 -6.21 -18.60
CA ALA A 301 23.65 -5.99 -19.36
C ALA A 301 23.82 -4.54 -19.85
N PHE A 302 22.86 -3.65 -19.57
CA PHE A 302 22.84 -2.29 -20.12
C PHE A 302 22.58 -1.24 -19.03
N ASP A 303 23.27 -0.12 -19.16
CA ASP A 303 23.08 1.09 -18.35
C ASP A 303 22.39 2.19 -19.17
N ASP A 304 21.62 3.04 -18.49
CA ASP A 304 21.03 4.25 -19.07
C ASP A 304 22.00 5.41 -18.86
N ILE A 305 22.63 5.89 -19.95
CA ILE A 305 23.46 7.09 -19.94
C ILE A 305 22.78 8.12 -20.84
N GLU A 306 22.26 9.18 -20.23
CA GLU A 306 21.61 10.31 -20.94
C GLU A 306 20.44 9.89 -21.86
N GLY A 307 19.69 8.84 -21.51
CA GLY A 307 18.60 8.32 -22.33
C GLY A 307 19.07 7.39 -23.45
N MET A 308 20.37 7.08 -23.51
CA MET A 308 20.95 6.08 -24.41
C MET A 308 21.27 4.80 -23.63
N CYS A 309 20.83 3.67 -24.18
CA CYS A 309 21.10 2.34 -23.64
C CYS A 309 22.48 1.87 -24.09
N VAL A 310 23.47 1.86 -23.19
CA VAL A 310 24.84 1.40 -23.49
C VAL A 310 25.13 0.08 -22.80
N PHE A 311 25.90 -0.80 -23.44
CA PHE A 311 26.33 -2.05 -22.81
C PHE A 311 27.21 -1.70 -21.61
N ALA A 312 26.89 -2.22 -20.43
CA ALA A 312 27.74 -2.07 -19.26
C ALA A 312 29.05 -2.81 -19.55
N SER A 313 30.12 -2.09 -19.93
CA SER A 313 31.41 -2.74 -20.18
C SER A 313 31.85 -3.44 -18.89
N SER A 314 32.40 -4.65 -19.01
CA SER A 314 32.84 -5.45 -17.87
C SER A 314 34.06 -4.87 -17.13
N ASP A 315 34.44 -3.63 -17.41
CA ASP A 315 35.69 -3.04 -16.93
C ASP A 315 35.62 -2.56 -15.47
N ARG A 316 34.44 -2.63 -14.82
CA ARG A 316 34.33 -2.33 -13.37
C ARG A 316 34.67 -3.49 -12.43
N ALA A 317 35.12 -4.64 -12.95
CA ALA A 317 35.56 -5.76 -12.10
C ALA A 317 37.06 -5.74 -11.73
N LYS A 318 37.81 -4.67 -11.99
CA LYS A 318 39.28 -4.62 -11.80
C LYS A 318 39.83 -3.57 -10.83
N GLU A 319 39.01 -2.84 -10.10
CA GLU A 319 39.51 -1.94 -9.04
C GLU A 319 38.96 -2.39 -7.68
N ILE A 320 39.71 -3.25 -7.00
CA ILE A 320 39.98 -3.29 -5.54
C ILE A 320 41.03 -4.41 -5.38
N HIS A 321 42.28 -4.04 -5.57
CA HIS A 321 43.46 -4.77 -5.11
C HIS A 321 44.44 -3.69 -4.62
N PHE A 322 44.29 -3.31 -3.34
CA PHE A 322 45.30 -2.92 -2.35
C PHE A 322 44.56 -2.54 -1.06
#